data_AF-A0A7X6JDQ5-F1
#
_entry.id   AF-A0A7X6JDQ5-F1
#
_cell.length_a   1.000
_cell.length_b   1.000
_cell.length_c   1.000
_cell.angle_alpha   90.00
_cell.angle_beta   90.00
_cell.angle_gamma   90.00
#
_symmetry.space_group_name_H-M   'P 1'
#
loop_
_entity.id
_entity.type
_entity.pdbx_description
1 polymer ?
#
loop_
_entity_poly.entity_id
_entity_poly.type
_entity_poly.pdbx_seq_one_letter_code
_entity_poly.pdbx_strand_id
1 'polypeptide(L)'
;MNGGTIDTGAKTDTITGVIGGTGQFTKLGTGTLVLGGDNTFTGDLHVNAGTLQISDNSNLGNPIVTFMSTMRHCGLAIPSP
;
A
#
# COMPACT_ATOMS: atom_id res chain seq x y z
N MET A 1 10.80 -4.23 -14.33
CA MET A 1 9.38 -3.89 -14.51
C MET A 1 8.58 -5.00 -13.86
N ASN A 2 8.05 -4.80 -12.67
CA ASN A 2 6.82 -5.51 -12.33
C ASN A 2 6.04 -4.62 -11.38
N GLY A 3 4.99 -4.03 -11.93
CA GLY A 3 3.94 -3.34 -11.22
C GLY A 3 2.67 -4.17 -11.34
N GLY A 4 1.65 -3.87 -10.55
CA GLY A 4 0.45 -4.69 -10.52
C GLY A 4 -0.71 -4.04 -9.80
N THR A 5 -1.89 -4.65 -9.95
CA THR A 5 -3.09 -4.22 -9.26
C THR A 5 -3.38 -5.17 -8.11
N ILE A 6 -3.58 -4.61 -6.91
CA ILE A 6 -4.02 -5.34 -5.72
C ILE A 6 -5.43 -4.86 -5.41
N ASP A 7 -6.43 -5.71 -5.70
CA ASP A 7 -7.84 -5.43 -5.35
C ASP A 7 -8.25 -6.28 -4.14
N THR A 8 -8.48 -5.62 -3.01
CA THR A 8 -8.88 -6.30 -1.77
C THR A 8 -10.38 -6.53 -1.66
N GLY A 9 -11.17 -6.09 -2.66
CA GLY A 9 -12.62 -5.96 -2.55
C GLY A 9 -12.97 -5.20 -1.27
N ALA A 10 -13.86 -5.75 -0.45
CA ALA A 10 -14.21 -5.22 0.87
C ALA A 10 -13.48 -5.92 2.05
N LYS A 11 -12.44 -6.72 1.79
CA LYS A 11 -11.77 -7.55 2.81
C LYS A 11 -10.43 -6.94 3.22
N THR A 12 -9.79 -7.57 4.21
CA THR A 12 -8.42 -7.25 4.60
C THR A 12 -7.48 -8.28 4.00
N ASP A 13 -6.56 -7.83 3.15
CA ASP A 13 -5.49 -8.66 2.61
C ASP A 13 -4.16 -8.25 3.23
N THR A 14 -3.36 -9.24 3.64
CA THR A 14 -2.07 -9.01 4.28
C THR A 14 -0.96 -9.60 3.44
N ILE A 15 0.02 -8.77 3.08
CA ILE A 15 1.23 -9.18 2.39
C ILE A 15 2.41 -9.07 3.37
N THR A 16 2.90 -10.22 3.80
CA THR A 16 4.08 -10.34 4.69
C THR A 16 5.37 -10.60 3.92
N GLY A 17 5.29 -10.90 2.63
CA GLY A 17 6.45 -11.07 1.75
C GLY A 17 7.07 -9.73 1.36
N VAL A 18 8.32 -9.78 0.90
CA VAL A 18 9.03 -8.63 0.34
C VAL A 18 8.55 -8.36 -1.08
N ILE A 19 7.91 -7.22 -1.27
CA ILE A 19 7.59 -6.60 -2.55
C ILE A 19 8.79 -5.73 -2.95
N GLY A 20 9.36 -6.04 -4.10
CA GLY A 20 10.44 -5.27 -4.70
C GLY A 20 10.09 -4.84 -6.12
N GLY A 21 10.84 -3.85 -6.61
CA GLY A 21 10.75 -3.40 -7.99
C GLY A 21 10.30 -1.95 -8.13
N THR A 22 10.37 -1.50 -9.37
CA THR A 22 10.15 -0.10 -9.79
C THR A 22 8.85 0.09 -10.56
N GLY A 23 8.02 -0.94 -10.69
CA GLY A 23 6.75 -0.84 -11.41
C GLY A 23 5.68 -0.13 -10.59
N GLN A 24 4.68 0.44 -11.23
CA GLN A 24 3.58 1.10 -10.51
C GLN A 24 2.62 0.05 -9.91
N PHE A 25 2.26 0.22 -8.64
CA PHE A 25 1.23 -0.58 -7.96
C PHE A 25 -0.03 0.24 -7.73
N THR A 26 -1.18 -0.36 -8.03
CA THR A 26 -2.49 0.22 -7.75
C THR A 26 -3.24 -0.61 -6.73
N LYS A 27 -3.66 -0.01 -5.62
CA LYS A 27 -4.57 -0.59 -4.63
C LYS A 27 -6.01 -0.19 -4.96
N LEU A 28 -6.84 -1.21 -5.23
CA LEU A 28 -8.28 -1.13 -5.44
C LEU A 28 -9.06 -1.83 -4.31
N GLY A 29 -10.39 -1.65 -4.33
CA GLY A 29 -11.29 -2.21 -3.33
C GLY A 29 -11.38 -1.35 -2.07
N THR A 30 -12.56 -1.30 -1.44
CA THR A 30 -12.84 -0.52 -0.23
C THR A 30 -12.22 -1.10 1.04
N GLY A 31 -11.68 -2.31 0.96
CA GLY A 31 -11.02 -3.03 2.04
C GLY A 31 -9.61 -2.52 2.38
N THR A 32 -8.94 -3.24 3.28
CA THR A 32 -7.62 -2.86 3.82
C THR A 32 -6.52 -3.71 3.21
N LEU A 33 -5.49 -3.09 2.67
CA LEU A 33 -4.24 -3.76 2.32
C LEU A 33 -3.23 -3.52 3.44
N VAL A 34 -2.81 -4.59 4.11
CA VAL A 34 -1.76 -4.55 5.13
C VAL A 34 -0.44 -4.99 4.49
N LEU A 35 0.56 -4.11 4.50
CA LEU A 35 1.93 -4.48 4.16
C LEU A 35 2.71 -4.68 5.46
N GLY A 36 3.25 -5.88 5.65
CA GLY A 36 3.99 -6.25 6.86
C GLY A 36 5.40 -6.80 6.62
N GLY A 37 5.79 -7.03 5.35
CA GLY A 37 7.17 -7.38 5.00
C GLY A 37 8.03 -6.13 4.77
N ASP A 38 9.35 -6.24 4.90
CA ASP A 38 10.29 -5.14 4.58
C ASP A 38 10.41 -4.96 3.07
N ASN A 39 9.60 -4.07 2.52
CA ASN A 39 9.47 -3.90 1.08
C ASN A 39 10.63 -3.05 0.53
N THR A 40 11.19 -3.45 -0.61
CA THR A 40 12.20 -2.68 -1.38
C THR A 40 11.56 -1.99 -2.58
N PHE A 41 10.27 -1.75 -2.47
CA PHE A 41 9.45 -1.14 -3.50
C PHE A 41 9.85 0.33 -3.69
N THR A 42 10.17 0.72 -4.92
CA THR A 42 10.57 2.09 -5.27
C THR A 42 9.74 2.66 -6.44
N GLY A 43 8.72 1.94 -6.90
CA GLY A 43 7.79 2.42 -7.91
C GLY A 43 6.69 3.29 -7.29
N ASP A 44 5.75 3.74 -8.11
CA ASP A 44 4.59 4.51 -7.63
C ASP A 44 3.57 3.60 -6.95
N LEU A 45 3.04 3.98 -5.79
CA LEU A 45 1.88 3.32 -5.16
C LEU A 45 0.66 4.24 -5.24
N HIS A 46 -0.32 3.85 -6.02
CA HIS A 46 -1.61 4.52 -6.08
C HIS A 46 -2.62 3.81 -5.19
N VAL A 47 -3.13 4.52 -4.18
CA VAL A 47 -4.21 4.02 -3.31
C VAL A 47 -5.51 4.68 -3.75
N ASN A 48 -6.18 4.07 -4.73
CA ASN A 48 -7.39 4.61 -5.33
C ASN A 48 -8.64 4.35 -4.47
N ALA A 49 -8.66 3.28 -3.67
CA ALA A 49 -9.77 2.94 -2.79
C ALA A 49 -9.34 2.22 -1.51
N GLY A 50 -10.12 2.42 -0.45
CA GLY A 50 -10.02 1.68 0.80
C GLY A 50 -8.93 2.19 1.74
N THR A 51 -8.19 1.28 2.36
CA THR A 51 -7.14 1.63 3.31
C THR A 51 -5.84 0.91 2.98
N LEU A 52 -4.72 1.64 2.98
CA LEU A 52 -3.39 1.06 3.07
C LEU A 52 -2.94 1.12 4.53
N GLN A 53 -2.55 -0.02 5.09
CA GLN A 53 -2.06 -0.13 6.45
C GLN A 53 -0.62 -0.63 6.47
N ILE A 54 0.22 0.06 7.24
CA ILE A 54 1.59 -0.32 7.54
C ILE A 54 1.86 -0.18 9.03
N SER A 55 2.72 -1.06 9.55
CA SER A 55 3.19 -0.97 10.94
C SER A 55 4.45 -0.10 11.02
N ASP A 56 5.37 -0.27 10.07
CA ASP A 56 6.65 0.43 9.97
C ASP A 56 6.86 1.02 8.57
N ASN A 57 7.66 2.09 8.47
CA ASN A 57 8.00 2.69 7.17
C ASN A 57 8.76 1.72 6.25
N SER A 58 9.55 0.79 6.81
CA SER A 58 10.20 -0.27 6.03
C SER A 58 9.18 -1.18 5.35
N ASN A 59 7.93 -1.25 5.85
CA ASN A 59 6.88 -2.01 5.20
C ASN A 59 6.35 -1.37 3.91
N LEU A 60 6.71 -0.14 3.59
CA LEU A 60 6.32 0.52 2.35
C LEU A 60 7.51 0.60 1.37
N GLY A 61 8.74 0.64 1.88
CA GLY A 61 9.95 0.86 1.09
C GLY A 61 10.21 2.34 0.84
N ASN A 62 10.57 2.70 -0.40
CA ASN A 62 10.75 4.09 -0.83
C ASN A 62 9.93 4.46 -2.09
N PRO A 63 8.62 4.21 -2.12
CA PRO A 63 7.79 4.62 -3.25
C PRO A 63 7.39 6.08 -3.17
N ILE A 64 7.00 6.62 -4.33
CA ILE A 64 6.13 7.79 -4.40
C ILE A 64 4.70 7.28 -4.15
N VAL A 65 4.02 7.80 -3.13
CA VAL A 65 2.66 7.35 -2.79
C VAL A 65 1.63 8.44 -3.09
N THR A 66 0.64 8.07 -3.89
CA THR A 66 -0.51 8.93 -4.19
C THR A 66 -1.75 8.36 -3.51
N PHE A 67 -2.30 9.09 -2.54
CA PHE A 67 -3.52 8.71 -1.83
C PHE A 67 -4.73 9.43 -2.41
N MET A 68 -5.74 8.68 -2.83
CA MET A 68 -7.11 9.17 -3.09
C MET A 68 -8.08 8.62 -2.02
N SER A 69 -7.53 8.11 -0.91
CA SER A 69 -8.21 7.35 0.14
C SER A 69 -7.40 7.42 1.44
N THR A 70 -7.71 6.59 2.44
CA THR A 70 -7.08 6.65 3.77
C THR A 70 -5.79 5.84 3.84
N MET A 71 -4.76 6.40 4.50
CA MET A 71 -3.61 5.64 4.98
C MET A 71 -3.70 5.48 6.50
N ARG A 72 -3.41 4.28 7.00
CA ARG A 72 -3.23 4.01 8.42
C ARG A 72 -1.80 3.58 8.69
N HIS A 73 -1.03 4.45 9.33
CA HIS A 73 0.19 4.06 10.02
C HIS A 73 -0.14 3.81 11.50
N CYS A 74 0.58 2.91 12.18
CA CYS A 74 0.37 2.58 13.59
C CYS A 74 0.35 3.81 14.54
N GLY A 75 0.78 4.99 14.08
CA GLY A 75 0.68 6.27 14.80
C GLY A 75 0.14 7.49 14.03
N LEU A 76 -0.26 7.39 12.76
CA LEU A 76 -0.79 8.54 12.00
C LEU A 76 -1.81 8.05 10.96
N ALA A 77 -3.09 8.25 11.23
CA ALA A 77 -4.08 8.21 10.17
C ALA A 77 -3.87 9.47 9.33
N ILE A 78 -3.50 9.31 8.06
CA ILE A 78 -3.53 10.43 7.11
C ILE A 78 -4.91 10.35 6.45
N PRO A 79 -5.90 11.14 6.90
CA PRO A 79 -7.17 11.23 6.19
C PRO A 79 -6.90 11.81 4.79
N SER A 80 -7.61 11.30 3.79
CA SER A 80 -7.65 11.87 2.44
C SER A 80 -7.91 13.38 2.52
N PRO A 81 -7.36 14.22 1.61
CA PRO A 81 -7.91 15.55 1.39
C PRO A 81 -9.39 15.48 1.02
#